data_AF-A0A8J5GSR7-F1
#
_entry.id   AF-A0A8J5GSR7-F1
#
_cell.length_a   1.000
_cell.length_b   1.000
_cell.length_c   1.000
_cell.angle_alpha   90.00
_cell.angle_beta   90.00
_cell.angle_gamma   90.00
#
_symmetry.space_group_name_H-M   'P 1'
#
loop_
_entity.id
_entity.type
_entity.pdbx_description
1 polymer ?
#
loop_
_entity_poly.entity_id
_entity_poly.type
_entity_poly.pdbx_seq_one_letter_code
_entity_poly.pdbx_strand_id
1 'polypeptide(L)'
;MKFVMEFAENLILRMMEDPKKRDEAQRQRLYAVAEHCEKVKACWALPLRPFGHWNFEHFNSQLRRDAHISNVPGRRDPYDDLLVYETSDLRPSSSTSK
;
A
#
# COMPACT_ATOMS: atom_id res chain seq x y z
N MET A 1 -10.95 15.32 72.91
CA MET A 1 -10.16 15.28 71.66
C MET A 1 -10.14 13.92 70.96
N LYS A 2 -10.31 12.78 71.66
CA LYS A 2 -10.21 11.44 71.05
C LYS A 2 -11.32 11.13 70.01
N PHE A 3 -12.56 11.47 70.33
CA PHE A 3 -13.73 11.27 69.47
C PHE A 3 -13.66 12.00 68.11
N VAL A 4 -13.17 13.24 68.11
CA VAL A 4 -13.04 14.04 66.87
C VAL A 4 -11.99 13.44 65.95
N MET A 5 -10.90 12.92 66.51
CA MET A 5 -9.84 12.25 65.73
C MET A 5 -10.33 10.92 65.16
N GLU A 6 -11.04 10.10 65.95
CA GLU A 6 -11.61 8.82 65.49
C GLU A 6 -12.70 9.01 64.40
N PHE A 7 -13.48 10.10 64.50
CA PHE A 7 -14.44 10.46 63.47
C PHE A 7 -13.75 10.95 62.18
N ALA A 8 -12.73 11.79 62.31
CA ALA A 8 -11.97 12.30 61.18
C ALA A 8 -11.24 11.17 60.44
N GLU A 9 -10.66 10.21 61.14
CA GLU A 9 -10.03 9.02 60.55
C GLU A 9 -11.01 8.19 59.72
N ASN A 10 -12.20 7.89 60.27
CA ASN A 10 -13.22 7.13 59.54
C ASN A 10 -13.80 7.90 58.35
N LEU A 11 -13.88 9.23 58.44
CA LEU A 11 -14.29 10.08 57.33
C LEU A 11 -13.24 10.04 56.21
N ILE A 12 -11.96 10.18 56.55
CA ILE A 12 -10.84 10.12 55.59
C ILE A 12 -10.79 8.74 54.90
N LEU A 13 -10.95 7.65 55.66
CA LEU A 13 -10.97 6.29 55.10
C LEU A 13 -12.10 6.07 54.09
N ARG A 14 -13.26 6.71 54.28
CA ARG A 14 -14.38 6.67 53.32
C ARG A 14 -14.18 7.58 52.10
N MET A 15 -13.37 8.63 52.24
CA MET A 15 -13.02 9.53 51.15
C MET A 15 -11.86 9.01 50.30
N MET A 16 -11.09 8.02 50.78
CA MET A 16 -10.06 7.37 49.99
C MET A 16 -10.67 6.56 48.85
N GLU A 17 -10.15 6.76 47.66
CA GLU A 17 -10.60 6.07 46.46
C GLU A 17 -10.30 4.56 46.54
N ASP A 18 -11.35 3.75 46.28
CA ASP A 18 -11.25 2.30 46.28
C ASP A 18 -10.14 1.82 45.33
N PRO A 19 -9.15 1.04 45.81
CA PRO A 19 -8.02 0.62 44.99
C PRO A 19 -8.44 -0.22 43.77
N LYS A 20 -9.54 -0.97 43.90
CA LYS A 20 -10.11 -1.77 42.81
C LYS A 20 -10.66 -0.91 41.67
N LYS A 21 -11.35 0.19 41.99
CA LYS A 21 -11.89 1.11 40.98
C LYS A 21 -10.78 1.80 40.19
N ARG A 22 -9.67 2.13 40.86
CA ARG A 22 -8.47 2.67 40.20
C ARG A 22 -7.86 1.67 39.24
N ASP A 23 -7.72 0.42 39.68
CA ASP A 23 -7.21 -0.68 38.85
C ASP A 23 -8.09 -0.92 37.63
N GLU A 24 -9.41 -0.89 37.80
CA GLU A 24 -10.40 -1.01 36.72
C GLU A 24 -10.27 0.15 35.72
N ALA A 25 -10.19 1.39 36.19
CA ALA A 25 -10.01 2.57 35.33
C ALA A 25 -8.70 2.51 34.54
N GLN A 26 -7.62 2.04 35.17
CA GLN A 26 -6.33 1.87 34.51
C GLN A 26 -6.37 0.76 33.45
N ARG A 27 -7.06 -0.36 33.71
CA ARG A 27 -7.28 -1.42 32.73
C ARG A 27 -8.10 -0.94 31.55
N GLN A 28 -9.18 -0.20 31.79
CA GLN A 28 -10.00 0.39 30.72
C GLN A 28 -9.17 1.30 29.81
N ARG A 29 -8.30 2.13 30.40
CA ARG A 29 -7.37 2.97 29.63
C ARG A 29 -6.40 2.12 28.78
N LEU A 30 -5.86 1.05 29.34
CA LEU A 30 -4.95 0.14 28.60
C LEU A 30 -5.67 -0.53 27.42
N TYR A 31 -6.91 -0.97 27.62
CA TYR A 31 -7.71 -1.56 26.54
C TYR A 31 -8.01 -0.54 25.43
N ALA A 32 -8.38 0.69 25.77
CA ALA A 32 -8.60 1.75 24.79
C ALA A 32 -7.34 2.07 23.96
N VAL A 33 -6.17 2.07 24.60
CA VAL A 33 -4.88 2.24 23.89
C VAL A 33 -4.59 1.06 22.98
N ALA A 34 -4.84 -0.17 23.44
CA ALA A 34 -4.64 -1.37 22.65
C ALA A 34 -5.50 -1.34 21.37
N GLU A 35 -6.79 -1.03 21.48
CA GLU A 35 -7.72 -0.88 20.35
C GLU A 35 -7.26 0.20 19.36
N HIS A 36 -6.77 1.34 19.86
CA HIS A 36 -6.25 2.40 19.00
C HIS A 36 -5.03 1.95 18.20
N CYS A 37 -4.15 1.16 18.83
CA CYS A 37 -2.94 0.63 18.20
C CYS A 37 -3.22 -0.49 17.19
N GLU A 38 -4.36 -1.19 17.22
CA GLU A 38 -4.68 -2.24 16.24
C GLU A 38 -4.70 -1.72 14.80
N LYS A 39 -5.30 -0.54 14.58
CA LYS A 39 -5.34 0.11 13.27
C LYS A 39 -3.93 0.45 12.77
N VAL A 40 -3.09 0.96 13.68
CA VAL A 40 -1.70 1.30 13.37
C VAL A 40 -0.92 0.03 13.02
N LYS A 41 -1.07 -1.04 13.82
CA LYS A 41 -0.45 -2.34 13.56
C LYS A 41 -0.87 -2.93 12.21
N ALA A 42 -2.15 -2.80 11.85
CA ALA A 42 -2.65 -3.26 10.54
C ALA A 42 -1.98 -2.49 9.39
N CYS A 43 -1.82 -1.16 9.51
CA CYS A 43 -1.09 -0.36 8.51
C CYS A 43 0.39 -0.73 8.44
N TRP A 44 1.02 -1.06 9.58
CA TRP A 44 2.43 -1.47 9.64
C TRP A 44 2.67 -2.90 9.15
N ALA A 45 1.65 -3.76 9.21
CA ALA A 45 1.71 -5.11 8.65
C ALA A 45 1.76 -5.08 7.11
N LEU A 46 1.32 -3.99 6.48
CA LEU A 46 1.49 -3.79 5.06
C LEU A 46 2.97 -3.54 4.74
N PRO A 47 3.53 -4.18 3.70
CA PRO A 47 4.91 -3.90 3.30
C PRO A 47 5.05 -2.41 2.93
N LEU A 48 6.19 -1.81 3.30
CA LEU A 48 6.53 -0.41 2.98
C LEU A 48 6.34 -0.06 1.50
N ARG A 49 6.41 -1.07 0.63
CA ARG A 49 6.18 -0.98 -0.80
C ARG A 49 5.17 -2.07 -1.18
N PRO A 50 3.91 -1.72 -1.52
CA PRO A 50 2.92 -2.72 -1.91
C PRO A 50 3.39 -3.48 -3.14
N PHE A 51 3.01 -4.76 -3.23
CA PHE A 51 3.34 -5.62 -4.36
C PHE A 51 2.87 -4.94 -5.67
N GLY A 52 3.75 -4.85 -6.66
CA GLY A 52 3.46 -4.20 -7.95
C GLY A 52 3.99 -2.78 -8.12
N HIS A 53 4.42 -2.08 -7.06
CA HIS A 53 4.97 -0.72 -7.19
C HIS A 53 6.21 -0.65 -8.10
N TRP A 54 7.04 -1.69 -8.16
CA TRP A 54 8.21 -1.72 -9.08
C TRP A 54 7.99 -2.53 -10.36
N ASN A 55 6.88 -3.27 -10.48
CA ASN A 55 6.78 -4.35 -11.47
C ASN A 55 5.74 -4.18 -12.58
N PHE A 56 4.68 -3.39 -12.44
CA PHE A 56 3.50 -3.70 -13.26
C PHE A 56 3.24 -2.80 -14.47
N GLU A 57 3.44 -1.48 -14.38
CA GLU A 57 2.83 -0.63 -15.41
C GLU A 57 3.65 0.57 -15.86
N HIS A 58 4.27 1.36 -14.99
CA HIS A 58 4.97 2.55 -15.47
C HIS A 58 6.23 2.19 -16.30
N PHE A 59 7.02 1.22 -15.85
CA PHE A 59 8.21 0.73 -16.57
C PHE A 59 7.85 -0.13 -17.79
N ASN A 60 6.77 -0.94 -17.73
CA ASN A 60 6.29 -1.74 -18.88
C ASN A 60 5.40 -0.94 -19.87
N SER A 61 4.87 0.22 -19.48
CA SER A 61 4.07 1.06 -20.37
C SER A 61 4.90 1.62 -21.52
N GLN A 62 6.20 1.81 -21.30
CA GLN A 62 7.13 2.18 -22.37
C GLN A 62 7.21 1.08 -23.41
N LEU A 63 7.33 -0.20 -23.00
CA LEU A 63 7.43 -1.32 -23.92
C LEU A 63 6.21 -1.49 -24.85
N ARG A 64 4.99 -1.20 -24.36
CA ARG A 64 3.77 -1.20 -25.20
C ARG A 64 3.64 0.06 -26.06
N ARG A 65 4.09 1.22 -25.59
CA ARG A 65 4.07 2.49 -26.35
C ARG A 65 5.21 2.59 -27.36
N ASP A 66 6.27 1.79 -27.18
CA ASP A 66 7.47 1.77 -28.03
C ASP A 66 7.20 1.36 -29.47
N ALA A 67 6.18 0.52 -29.71
CA ALA A 67 5.77 0.15 -31.07
C ALA A 67 5.29 1.36 -31.90
N HIS A 68 4.82 2.44 -31.26
CA HIS A 68 4.53 3.71 -31.93
C HIS A 68 5.73 4.67 -31.95
N ILE A 69 6.72 4.46 -31.07
CA ILE A 69 7.93 5.29 -30.98
C ILE A 69 8.88 5.02 -32.16
N SER A 70 8.92 3.80 -32.69
CA SER A 70 9.72 3.48 -33.88
C SER A 70 9.31 4.31 -35.11
N ASN A 71 8.05 4.73 -35.21
CA ASN A 71 7.55 5.54 -36.32
C ASN A 71 7.62 7.07 -36.06
N VAL A 72 8.22 7.52 -34.96
CA VAL A 72 8.38 8.94 -34.66
C VAL A 72 9.46 9.55 -35.57
N PRO A 73 9.24 10.75 -36.15
CA PRO A 73 10.26 11.42 -36.96
C PRO A 73 11.57 11.57 -36.16
N GLY A 74 12.67 11.04 -36.71
CA GLY A 74 14.00 11.03 -36.09
C GLY A 74 14.37 9.75 -35.33
N ARG A 75 13.44 8.81 -35.12
CA ARG A 75 13.74 7.45 -34.59
C ARG A 75 13.48 6.32 -35.60
N ARG A 76 12.77 6.63 -36.68
CA ARG A 76 12.51 5.73 -37.79
C ARG A 76 13.79 5.41 -38.56
N ASP A 77 14.03 4.13 -38.82
CA ASP A 77 15.14 3.71 -39.70
C ASP A 77 14.85 4.21 -41.13
N PRO A 78 15.75 4.99 -41.77
CA PRO A 78 15.56 5.46 -43.13
C PRO A 78 15.39 4.34 -44.17
N TYR A 79 15.80 3.10 -43.85
CA TYR A 79 15.71 1.97 -44.77
C TYR A 79 14.42 1.14 -44.63
N ASP A 80 13.60 1.37 -43.60
CA ASP A 80 12.35 0.62 -43.39
C ASP A 80 11.36 0.79 -44.55
N ASP A 81 11.28 1.99 -45.15
CA ASP A 81 10.41 2.26 -46.30
C ASP A 81 10.86 1.54 -47.58
N LEU A 82 12.15 1.20 -47.69
CA LEU A 82 12.73 0.58 -48.89
C LEU A 82 12.51 -0.94 -48.91
N LEU A 83 12.55 -1.58 -47.73
CA LEU A 83 12.31 -3.02 -47.59
C LEU A 83 10.85 -3.42 -47.87
N VAL A 84 9.90 -2.48 -47.76
CA VAL A 84 8.49 -2.71 -48.13
C VAL A 84 8.32 -2.90 -49.64
N TYR A 85 9.15 -2.26 -50.47
CA TYR A 85 9.07 -2.42 -51.93
C TYR A 85 9.54 -3.82 -52.38
N GLU A 86 10.66 -4.31 -51.86
CA GLU A 86 11.21 -5.62 -52.25
C GLU A 86 10.31 -6.80 -51.86
N THR A 87 9.60 -6.70 -50.74
CA THR A 87 8.71 -7.77 -50.28
C THR A 87 7.37 -7.82 -51.02
N SER A 88 6.93 -6.69 -51.60
CA SER A 88 5.71 -6.62 -52.42
C SER A 88 5.86 -7.27 -53.81
N ASP A 89 7.10 -7.39 -54.29
CA ASP A 89 7.44 -8.05 -55.56
C ASP A 89 7.50 -9.58 -55.45
N LEU A 90 7.57 -10.12 -54.23
CA LEU A 90 7.43 -11.55 -53.97
C LEU A 90 5.95 -11.94 -53.85
N ARG A 91 5.17 -11.73 -54.92
CA ARG A 91 3.93 -12.50 -55.06
C ARG A 91 4.30 -13.98 -55.11
N PRO A 92 3.65 -14.88 -54.34
CA PRO A 92 3.83 -16.31 -54.57
C PRO A 92 3.34 -16.60 -55.99
N SER A 93 4.26 -17.00 -56.88
CA SER A 93 3.88 -17.51 -58.19
C SER A 93 3.00 -18.73 -57.96
N SER A 94 1.73 -18.61 -58.34
CA SER A 94 0.80 -19.73 -58.38
C SER A 94 1.35 -20.74 -59.40
N SER A 95 2.09 -21.74 -58.93
CA SER A 95 2.54 -22.86 -59.75
C SER A 95 1.33 -23.70 -60.12
N THR A 96 0.82 -23.45 -61.33
CA THR A 96 -0.14 -24.33 -61.99
C THR A 96 0.63 -25.53 -62.53
N SER A 97 0.51 -26.69 -61.89
CA SER A 97 0.94 -27.97 -62.47
C SER A 97 -0.22 -28.58 -63.24
N LYS A 98 0.02 -28.90 -64.51
CA LYS A 98 -0.73 -29.92 -65.25
C LYS A 98 -0.29 -31.31 -64.80
#